data_AF-A0A2G5KMN1-F1
#
_entry.id   AF-A0A2G5KMN1-F1
#
_cell.length_a   1.000
_cell.length_b   1.000
_cell.length_c   1.000
_cell.angle_alpha   90.00
_cell.angle_beta   90.00
_cell.angle_gamma   90.00
#
_symmetry.space_group_name_H-M   'P 1'
#
loop_
_entity.id
_entity.type
_entity.pdbx_description
1 polymer ?
#
loop_
_entity_poly.entity_id
_entity_poly.type
_entity_poly.pdbx_seq_one_letter_code
_entity_poly.pdbx_strand_id
1 'polypeptide(L)'
;MDRKVPYEKSYELVNKLSQSLNIILWLSTIVAVIILIVDNFFPQNTYSFTLNVVLVILSISYFFIEIIQRHLFHDAEFERKNDFIDNSLKLKLSEENSTGYFNNEDLKKGIYKLGVNCFESSFFTKSITKKMITKHLIQSGIVLLLIITLIFTVTDNLLIQILLLALPYSIVNDTIKVYRLHKNTDTVFKQFTNIFTTVKKGKLDYLIIDNIINYEKSLSRAAILLDSKVFNKMNKHLSEKWNELKANLKI
;
A
#
# COMPACT_ATOMS: atom_id res chain seq x y z
N MET A 1 17.69 -14.92 17.47
CA MET A 1 18.04 -14.94 16.04
C MET A 1 17.88 -13.53 15.51
N ASP A 2 18.90 -13.00 14.85
CA ASP A 2 18.81 -11.68 14.23
C ASP A 2 17.86 -11.72 13.03
N ARG A 3 16.97 -10.73 12.97
CA ARG A 3 15.99 -10.59 11.89
C ARG A 3 16.72 -10.14 10.63
N LYS A 4 16.61 -10.90 9.54
CA LYS A 4 17.17 -10.55 8.22
C LYS A 4 16.05 -10.53 7.18
N VAL A 5 15.96 -9.46 6.40
CA VAL A 5 14.95 -9.31 5.32
C VAL A 5 15.66 -8.77 4.06
N PRO A 6 16.22 -9.64 3.20
CA PRO A 6 17.10 -9.22 2.11
C PRO A 6 16.46 -8.23 1.12
N TYR A 7 15.18 -8.47 0.77
CA TYR A 7 14.41 -7.62 -0.14
C TYR A 7 14.05 -6.24 0.46
N GLU A 8 14.32 -6.00 1.75
CA GLU A 8 14.07 -4.69 2.38
C GLU A 8 14.84 -3.56 1.66
N LYS A 9 16.05 -3.86 1.16
CA LYS A 9 16.86 -2.94 0.35
C LYS A 9 16.12 -2.45 -0.89
N SER A 10 15.44 -3.35 -1.61
CA SER A 10 14.65 -3.02 -2.80
C SER A 10 13.45 -2.14 -2.44
N TYR A 11 12.84 -2.38 -1.28
CA TYR A 11 11.80 -1.51 -0.73
C TYR A 11 12.30 -0.16 -0.21
N GLU A 12 13.58 0.01 0.15
CA GLU A 12 14.10 1.30 0.60
C GLU A 12 13.95 2.38 -0.46
N LEU A 13 14.22 2.05 -1.73
CA LEU A 13 14.10 3.00 -2.83
C LEU A 13 12.63 3.38 -3.07
N VAL A 14 11.72 2.39 -3.04
CA VAL A 14 10.26 2.63 -3.14
C VAL A 14 9.77 3.51 -1.98
N ASN A 15 10.28 3.29 -0.76
CA ASN A 15 9.98 4.09 0.41
C ASN A 15 10.49 5.53 0.28
N LYS A 16 11.70 5.75 -0.25
CA LYS A 16 12.24 7.10 -0.52
C LYS A 16 11.35 7.86 -1.50
N LEU A 17 10.97 7.24 -2.62
CA LEU A 17 10.05 7.86 -3.58
C LEU A 17 8.67 8.15 -2.97
N SER A 18 8.15 7.25 -2.14
CA SER A 18 6.90 7.47 -1.39
C SER A 18 7.00 8.68 -0.45
N GLN A 19 8.15 8.89 0.20
CA GLN A 19 8.38 10.08 1.02
C GLN A 19 8.43 11.35 0.15
N SER A 20 9.11 11.32 -1.00
CA SER A 20 9.10 12.43 -1.96
C SER A 20 7.70 12.78 -2.45
N LEU A 21 6.87 11.78 -2.79
CA LEU A 21 5.47 11.98 -3.18
C LEU A 21 4.68 12.65 -2.05
N ASN A 22 4.85 12.21 -0.80
CA ASN A 22 4.20 12.85 0.34
C ASN A 22 4.63 14.32 0.52
N ILE A 23 5.91 14.63 0.30
CA ILE A 23 6.41 16.02 0.35
C ILE A 23 5.78 16.86 -0.76
N ILE A 24 5.79 16.38 -2.00
CA ILE A 24 5.17 17.08 -3.15
C ILE A 24 3.69 17.31 -2.92
N LEU A 25 2.98 16.33 -2.34
CA LEU A 25 1.57 16.45 -2.00
C LEU A 25 1.31 17.59 -1.01
N TRP A 26 2.05 17.62 0.09
CA TRP A 26 1.89 18.68 1.10
C TRP A 26 2.27 20.05 0.57
N LEU A 27 3.36 20.15 -0.22
CA LEU A 27 3.74 21.38 -0.90
C LEU A 27 2.63 21.85 -1.86
N SER A 28 2.08 20.96 -2.67
CA SER A 28 0.97 21.27 -3.59
C SER A 28 -0.26 21.78 -2.83
N THR A 29 -0.58 21.14 -1.70
CA THR A 29 -1.69 21.56 -0.84
C THR A 29 -1.47 22.96 -0.29
N ILE A 30 -0.27 23.26 0.22
CA ILE A 30 0.08 24.58 0.76
C ILE A 30 0.03 25.65 -0.33
N VAL A 31 0.63 25.39 -1.50
CA VAL A 31 0.60 26.32 -2.64
C VAL A 31 -0.84 26.62 -3.05
N ALA A 32 -1.69 25.59 -3.11
CA ALA A 32 -3.08 25.76 -3.50
C ALA A 32 -3.90 26.55 -2.45
N VAL A 33 -3.63 26.40 -1.14
CA VAL A 33 -4.19 27.30 -0.11
C VAL A 33 -3.72 28.75 -0.32
N ILE A 34 -2.42 28.97 -0.59
CA ILE A 34 -1.86 30.30 -0.82
C ILE A 34 -2.54 30.97 -2.03
N ILE A 35 -2.75 30.23 -3.12
CA ILE A 35 -3.46 30.73 -4.30
C ILE A 35 -4.85 31.23 -3.92
N LEU A 36 -5.64 30.41 -3.20
CA LEU A 36 -6.98 30.82 -2.76
C LEU A 36 -6.99 32.06 -1.87
N ILE A 37 -5.96 32.27 -1.04
CA ILE A 37 -5.85 33.47 -0.21
C ILE A 37 -5.44 34.68 -1.08
N VAL A 38 -4.40 34.55 -1.89
CA VAL A 38 -3.88 35.66 -2.71
C VAL A 38 -4.94 36.15 -3.69
N ASP A 39 -5.68 35.25 -4.32
CA ASP A 39 -6.70 35.60 -5.31
C ASP A 39 -7.89 36.34 -4.67
N ASN A 40 -8.32 35.93 -3.48
CA ASN A 40 -9.40 36.58 -2.74
C ASN A 40 -9.02 37.97 -2.20
N PHE A 41 -7.78 38.16 -1.73
CA PHE A 41 -7.36 39.43 -1.11
C PHE A 41 -6.66 40.39 -2.09
N PHE A 42 -6.09 39.89 -3.19
CA PHE A 42 -5.32 40.66 -4.18
C PHE A 42 -5.66 40.25 -5.63
N PRO A 43 -6.91 40.45 -6.08
CA PRO A 43 -7.43 39.91 -7.35
C PRO A 43 -6.77 40.45 -8.63
N GLN A 44 -6.00 41.56 -8.55
CA GLN A 44 -5.31 42.16 -9.70
C GLN A 44 -3.82 41.80 -9.76
N ASN A 45 -3.38 40.79 -9.00
CA ASN A 45 -1.97 40.50 -8.81
C ASN A 45 -1.47 39.38 -9.74
N THR A 46 -0.36 39.60 -10.44
CA THR A 46 0.25 38.64 -11.37
C THR A 46 0.78 37.38 -10.67
N TYR A 47 0.90 37.37 -9.34
CA TYR A 47 1.37 36.21 -8.57
C TYR A 47 0.45 34.98 -8.68
N SER A 48 -0.86 35.17 -8.90
CA SER A 48 -1.82 34.05 -9.01
C SER A 48 -1.48 33.14 -10.20
N PHE A 49 -1.09 33.71 -11.34
CA PHE A 49 -0.67 32.93 -12.51
C PHE A 49 0.59 32.11 -12.24
N THR A 50 1.64 32.74 -11.70
CA THR A 50 2.92 32.06 -11.41
C THR A 50 2.73 30.90 -10.42
N LEU A 51 1.92 31.09 -9.37
CA LEU A 51 1.63 30.03 -8.40
C LEU A 51 0.83 28.87 -9.02
N ASN A 52 -0.13 29.16 -9.90
CA ASN A 52 -0.85 28.13 -10.65
C ASN A 52 0.10 27.29 -11.52
N VAL A 53 1.05 27.92 -12.21
CA VAL A 53 2.08 27.21 -12.99
C VAL A 53 2.93 26.31 -12.09
N VAL A 54 3.37 26.81 -10.92
CA VAL A 54 4.11 26.00 -9.94
C VAL A 54 3.28 24.79 -9.48
N LEU A 55 1.99 24.98 -9.19
CA LEU A 55 1.10 23.90 -8.77
C LEU A 55 0.91 22.84 -9.86
N VAL A 56 0.82 23.25 -11.13
CA VAL A 56 0.77 22.33 -12.27
C VAL A 56 2.07 21.52 -12.37
N ILE A 57 3.24 22.17 -12.25
CA ILE A 57 4.53 21.47 -12.28
C ILE A 57 4.62 20.44 -11.15
N LEU A 58 4.18 20.79 -9.94
CA LEU A 58 4.14 19.85 -8.81
C LEU A 58 3.20 18.67 -9.06
N SER A 59 2.02 18.93 -9.62
CA SER A 59 1.01 17.90 -9.93
C SER A 59 1.49 16.92 -11.00
N ILE A 60 2.13 17.43 -12.06
CA ILE A 60 2.72 16.62 -13.11
C ILE A 60 3.91 15.81 -12.57
N SER A 61 4.78 16.44 -11.79
CA SER A 61 5.92 15.76 -11.16
C SER A 61 5.47 14.64 -10.24
N TYR A 62 4.41 14.87 -9.46
CA TYR A 62 3.80 13.85 -8.61
C TYR A 62 3.39 12.64 -9.45
N PHE A 63 2.66 12.85 -10.55
CA PHE A 63 2.19 11.78 -11.43
C PHE A 63 3.34 10.94 -12.01
N PHE A 64 4.41 11.57 -12.51
CA PHE A 64 5.56 10.84 -13.07
C PHE A 64 6.34 10.06 -12.01
N ILE A 65 6.61 10.67 -10.85
CA ILE A 65 7.30 9.98 -9.74
C ILE A 65 6.47 8.80 -9.26
N GLU A 66 5.14 8.93 -9.22
CA GLU A 66 4.22 7.88 -8.82
C GLU A 66 4.25 6.69 -9.80
N ILE A 67 4.39 6.93 -11.11
CA ILE A 67 4.59 5.86 -12.11
C ILE A 67 5.90 5.11 -11.85
N ILE A 68 6.99 5.83 -11.65
CA ILE A 68 8.32 5.24 -11.41
C ILE A 68 8.30 4.42 -10.11
N GLN A 69 7.73 4.98 -9.04
CA GLN A 69 7.61 4.33 -7.75
C GLN A 69 6.82 3.02 -7.84
N ARG A 70 5.74 2.98 -8.63
CA ARG A 70 4.96 1.75 -8.87
C ARG A 70 5.74 0.69 -9.61
N HIS A 71 6.51 1.07 -10.62
CA HIS A 71 7.33 0.11 -11.37
C HIS A 71 8.33 -0.59 -10.43
N LEU A 72 9.04 0.20 -9.63
CA LEU A 72 10.00 -0.29 -8.64
C LEU A 72 9.34 -1.10 -7.51
N PHE A 73 8.09 -0.77 -7.15
CA PHE A 73 7.31 -1.58 -6.23
C PHE A 73 7.14 -3.00 -6.77
N HIS A 74 6.86 -3.17 -8.06
CA HIS A 74 6.68 -4.50 -8.65
C HIS A 74 7.98 -5.32 -8.64
N ASP A 75 9.13 -4.69 -8.85
CA ASP A 75 10.43 -5.37 -8.75
C ASP A 75 10.70 -5.85 -7.32
N ALA A 76 10.48 -4.97 -6.32
CA ALA A 76 10.62 -5.32 -4.91
C ALA A 76 9.59 -6.38 -4.45
N GLU A 77 8.38 -6.34 -5.00
CA GLU A 77 7.32 -7.32 -4.75
C GLU A 77 7.70 -8.69 -5.31
N PHE A 78 8.31 -8.76 -6.48
CA PHE A 78 8.78 -9.99 -7.08
C PHE A 78 9.84 -10.69 -6.21
N GLU A 79 10.80 -9.94 -5.66
CA GLU A 79 11.80 -10.45 -4.72
C GLU A 79 11.16 -10.96 -3.41
N ARG A 80 10.25 -10.17 -2.82
CA ARG A 80 9.50 -10.58 -1.61
C ARG A 80 8.71 -11.86 -1.86
N LYS A 81 8.07 -11.99 -3.03
CA LYS A 81 7.33 -13.20 -3.39
C LYS A 81 8.27 -14.41 -3.56
N ASN A 82 9.47 -14.24 -4.12
CA ASN A 82 10.45 -15.34 -4.20
C ASN A 82 10.85 -15.82 -2.81
N ASP A 83 11.15 -14.88 -1.90
CA ASP A 83 11.46 -15.19 -0.50
C ASP A 83 10.30 -15.91 0.22
N PHE A 84 9.07 -15.42 0.04
CA PHE A 84 7.88 -16.06 0.60
C PHE A 84 7.73 -17.52 0.16
N ILE A 85 7.97 -17.79 -1.13
CA ILE A 85 7.94 -19.15 -1.69
C ILE A 85 9.08 -20.01 -1.12
N ASP A 86 10.31 -19.49 -1.04
CA ASP A 86 11.48 -20.22 -0.52
C ASP A 86 11.41 -20.49 0.99
N ASN A 87 10.86 -19.57 1.78
CA ASN A 87 10.65 -19.77 3.22
C ASN A 87 9.65 -20.92 3.47
N SER A 88 8.67 -21.03 2.59
CA SER A 88 7.52 -21.93 2.74
C SER A 88 7.73 -23.29 2.08
N LEU A 89 8.41 -23.35 0.93
CA LEU A 89 8.66 -24.54 0.13
C LEU A 89 10.16 -24.91 0.13
N LYS A 90 10.48 -26.11 -0.34
CA LYS A 90 11.87 -26.56 -0.50
C LYS A 90 12.45 -26.09 -1.85
N LEU A 91 12.43 -24.79 -2.09
CA LEU A 91 12.94 -24.16 -3.30
C LEU A 91 14.07 -23.18 -2.97
N LYS A 92 14.77 -22.73 -4.02
CA LYS A 92 15.81 -21.70 -3.96
C LYS A 92 15.64 -20.76 -5.18
N LEU A 93 14.68 -19.86 -5.07
CA LEU A 93 14.37 -18.80 -6.03
C LEU A 93 15.12 -17.51 -5.71
N SER A 94 15.42 -17.25 -4.43
CA SER A 94 16.18 -16.10 -3.95
C SER A 94 17.64 -16.45 -3.67
N GLU A 95 18.54 -15.49 -3.86
CA GLU A 95 19.96 -15.64 -3.47
C GLU A 95 20.11 -15.77 -1.95
N GLU A 96 19.35 -14.94 -1.22
CA GLU A 96 19.27 -14.94 0.22
C GLU A 96 17.81 -14.95 0.67
N ASN A 97 17.52 -15.71 1.74
CA ASN A 97 16.18 -15.78 2.33
C ASN A 97 16.11 -15.01 3.65
N SER A 98 14.90 -14.57 3.98
CA SER A 98 14.58 -13.90 5.22
C SER A 98 14.63 -14.87 6.40
N THR A 99 15.02 -14.33 7.56
CA THR A 99 15.07 -15.06 8.84
C THR A 99 14.33 -14.25 9.90
N GLY A 100 13.40 -14.90 10.60
CA GLY A 100 12.59 -14.25 11.64
C GLY A 100 11.58 -13.23 11.09
N TYR A 101 11.21 -13.35 9.81
CA TYR A 101 10.14 -12.54 9.20
C TYR A 101 8.75 -13.15 9.48
N PHE A 102 8.62 -14.47 9.34
CA PHE A 102 7.39 -15.20 9.67
C PHE A 102 7.45 -15.76 11.09
N ASN A 103 6.30 -15.86 11.76
CA ASN A 103 6.21 -16.46 13.11
C ASN A 103 6.00 -17.98 13.07
N ASN A 104 6.27 -18.65 11.93
CA ASN A 104 5.96 -20.06 11.68
C ASN A 104 7.20 -20.86 11.22
N GLU A 105 8.38 -20.51 11.71
CA GLU A 105 9.64 -21.15 11.32
C GLU A 105 9.74 -22.61 11.79
N ASP A 106 9.00 -22.98 12.82
CA ASP A 106 8.87 -24.32 13.37
C ASP A 106 8.12 -25.30 12.44
N LEU A 107 7.33 -24.78 11.48
CA LEU A 107 6.59 -25.62 10.54
C LEU A 107 7.50 -26.26 9.48
N LYS A 108 7.20 -27.52 9.14
CA LYS A 108 7.86 -28.22 8.03
C LYS A 108 7.49 -27.57 6.69
N LYS A 109 8.51 -27.28 5.87
CA LYS A 109 8.35 -26.76 4.50
C LYS A 109 7.40 -27.63 3.66
N GLY A 110 6.45 -27.00 2.98
CA GLY A 110 5.39 -27.60 2.17
C GLY A 110 4.21 -26.66 1.97
N ILE A 111 3.18 -27.10 1.23
CA ILE A 111 1.98 -26.30 0.91
C ILE A 111 1.27 -25.84 2.19
N TYR A 112 1.27 -26.67 3.23
CA TYR A 112 0.73 -26.28 4.54
C TYR A 112 1.45 -25.05 5.13
N LYS A 113 2.79 -25.05 5.23
CA LYS A 113 3.56 -23.88 5.72
C LYS A 113 3.30 -22.65 4.84
N LEU A 114 3.24 -22.84 3.52
CA LEU A 114 2.92 -21.76 2.57
C LEU A 114 1.55 -21.13 2.88
N GLY A 115 0.54 -21.95 3.13
CA GLY A 115 -0.80 -21.49 3.53
C GLY A 115 -0.79 -20.75 4.87
N VAL A 116 -0.09 -21.27 5.88
CA VAL A 116 -0.03 -20.62 7.21
C VAL A 116 0.71 -19.28 7.14
N ASN A 117 1.84 -19.20 6.42
CA ASN A 117 2.56 -17.95 6.19
C ASN A 117 1.71 -16.91 5.42
N CYS A 118 0.94 -17.35 4.42
CA CYS A 118 0.00 -16.47 3.71
C CYS A 118 -1.16 -16.04 4.61
N PHE A 119 -1.66 -16.93 5.47
CA PHE A 119 -2.71 -16.62 6.42
C PHE A 119 -2.27 -15.54 7.41
N GLU A 120 -1.06 -15.67 7.98
CA GLU A 120 -0.42 -14.62 8.79
C GLU A 120 -0.33 -13.31 8.01
N SER A 121 0.22 -13.36 6.79
CA SER A 121 0.40 -12.17 5.95
C SER A 121 -0.94 -11.48 5.65
N SER A 122 -2.00 -12.24 5.38
CA SER A 122 -3.35 -11.72 5.16
C SER A 122 -3.94 -11.06 6.41
N PHE A 123 -3.66 -11.62 7.60
CA PHE A 123 -4.07 -11.06 8.89
C PHE A 123 -3.40 -9.72 9.17
N PHE A 124 -2.10 -9.62 8.92
CA PHE A 124 -1.34 -8.37 9.08
C PHE A 124 -1.80 -7.32 8.08
N THR A 125 -1.81 -7.68 6.78
CA THR A 125 -2.20 -6.76 5.70
C THR A 125 -3.61 -6.22 5.91
N LYS A 126 -4.61 -7.06 6.23
CA LYS A 126 -5.98 -6.56 6.45
C LYS A 126 -6.08 -5.63 7.66
N SER A 127 -5.29 -5.89 8.71
CA SER A 127 -5.35 -5.13 9.96
C SER A 127 -4.73 -3.75 9.79
N ILE A 128 -3.62 -3.67 9.05
CA ILE A 128 -2.90 -2.43 8.77
C ILE A 128 -3.69 -1.59 7.76
N THR A 129 -4.15 -2.19 6.67
CA THR A 129 -4.94 -1.49 5.64
C THR A 129 -6.23 -0.91 6.22
N LYS A 130 -6.88 -1.59 7.17
CA LYS A 130 -8.05 -1.05 7.90
C LYS A 130 -7.75 0.29 8.58
N LYS A 131 -6.55 0.45 9.17
CA LYS A 131 -6.12 1.71 9.78
C LYS A 131 -5.71 2.76 8.75
N MET A 132 -5.16 2.33 7.61
CA MET A 132 -4.78 3.23 6.52
C MET A 132 -5.99 3.86 5.82
N ILE A 133 -7.13 3.14 5.67
CA ILE A 133 -8.32 3.62 4.95
C ILE A 133 -8.77 5.01 5.44
N THR A 134 -8.91 5.22 6.75
CA THR A 134 -9.37 6.50 7.30
C THR A 134 -8.42 7.64 6.95
N LYS A 135 -7.11 7.40 7.05
CA LYS A 135 -6.09 8.39 6.69
C LYS A 135 -6.19 8.77 5.21
N HIS A 136 -6.26 7.77 4.33
CA HIS A 136 -6.39 7.99 2.88
C HIS A 136 -7.69 8.71 2.51
N LEU A 137 -8.83 8.36 3.12
CA LEU A 137 -10.11 9.03 2.89
C LEU A 137 -10.07 10.51 3.27
N ILE A 138 -9.50 10.85 4.43
CA ILE A 138 -9.37 12.25 4.88
C ILE A 138 -8.44 13.02 3.93
N GLN A 139 -7.27 12.47 3.62
CA GLN A 139 -6.31 13.11 2.71
C GLN A 139 -6.91 13.33 1.32
N SER A 140 -7.58 12.32 0.77
CA SER A 140 -8.25 12.39 -0.53
C SER A 140 -9.37 13.44 -0.53
N GLY A 141 -10.21 13.47 0.50
CA GLY A 141 -11.30 14.43 0.61
C GLY A 141 -10.81 15.88 0.66
N ILE A 142 -9.79 16.16 1.48
CA ILE A 142 -9.20 17.50 1.61
C ILE A 142 -8.64 17.98 0.26
N VAL A 143 -7.80 17.16 -0.37
CA VAL A 143 -7.11 17.56 -1.62
C VAL A 143 -8.11 17.70 -2.77
N LEU A 144 -9.09 16.79 -2.86
CA LEU A 144 -10.14 16.87 -3.87
C LEU A 144 -10.95 18.16 -3.74
N LEU A 145 -11.45 18.47 -2.53
CA LEU A 145 -12.23 19.69 -2.29
C LEU A 145 -11.43 20.95 -2.61
N LEU A 146 -10.17 20.97 -2.19
CA LEU A 146 -9.30 22.12 -2.38
C LEU A 146 -9.01 22.38 -3.87
N ILE A 147 -8.64 21.34 -4.63
CA ILE A 147 -8.32 21.48 -6.05
C ILE A 147 -9.58 21.79 -6.88
N ILE A 148 -10.72 21.18 -6.55
CA ILE A 148 -12.00 21.50 -7.20
C ILE A 148 -12.36 22.97 -6.99
N THR A 149 -12.22 23.48 -5.77
CA THR A 149 -12.49 24.90 -5.47
C THR A 149 -11.62 25.79 -6.33
N LEU A 150 -10.31 25.52 -6.38
CA LEU A 150 -9.36 26.30 -7.16
C LEU A 150 -9.67 26.29 -8.67
N ILE A 151 -10.09 25.15 -9.22
CA ILE A 151 -10.49 25.03 -10.64
C ILE A 151 -11.68 25.93 -10.97
N PHE A 152 -12.68 26.02 -10.08
CA PHE A 152 -13.90 26.78 -10.35
C PHE A 152 -13.81 28.26 -9.96
N THR A 153 -12.84 28.66 -9.13
CA THR A 153 -12.78 30.05 -8.64
C THR A 153 -11.61 30.85 -9.18
N VAL A 154 -10.46 30.24 -9.48
CA VAL A 154 -9.21 30.97 -9.79
C VAL A 154 -8.74 30.79 -11.23
N THR A 155 -8.90 29.58 -11.78
CA THR A 155 -8.24 29.23 -13.04
C THR A 155 -9.23 29.27 -14.19
N ASP A 156 -9.14 30.25 -15.09
CA ASP A 156 -9.96 30.30 -16.32
C ASP A 156 -9.38 29.49 -17.49
N ASN A 157 -8.12 29.07 -17.38
CA ASN A 157 -7.45 28.32 -18.44
C ASN A 157 -7.76 26.82 -18.35
N LEU A 158 -8.54 26.33 -19.32
CA LEU A 158 -8.97 24.93 -19.41
C LEU A 158 -7.81 23.92 -19.38
N LEU A 159 -6.66 24.24 -19.99
CA LEU A 159 -5.49 23.36 -19.97
C LEU A 159 -4.90 23.24 -18.55
N ILE A 160 -4.81 24.35 -17.82
CA ILE A 160 -4.34 24.36 -16.42
C ILE A 160 -5.33 23.57 -15.55
N GLN A 161 -6.64 23.78 -15.72
CA GLN A 161 -7.67 23.04 -14.98
C GLN A 161 -7.54 21.52 -15.16
N ILE A 162 -7.35 21.05 -16.40
CA ILE A 162 -7.17 19.62 -16.69
C ILE A 162 -5.90 19.07 -16.04
N LEU A 163 -4.78 19.79 -16.13
CA LEU A 163 -3.51 19.34 -15.54
C LEU A 163 -3.56 19.29 -14.01
N LEU A 164 -4.29 20.19 -13.37
CA LEU A 164 -4.49 20.19 -11.93
C LEU A 164 -5.27 18.97 -11.42
N LEU A 165 -6.08 18.32 -12.27
CA LEU A 165 -6.82 17.10 -11.89
C LEU A 165 -5.90 15.87 -11.71
N ALA A 166 -4.64 15.92 -12.16
CA ALA A 166 -3.70 14.81 -12.02
C ALA A 166 -3.48 14.42 -10.55
N LEU A 167 -3.32 15.42 -9.67
CA LEU A 167 -3.09 15.20 -8.24
C LEU A 167 -4.29 14.56 -7.51
N PRO A 168 -5.52 15.11 -7.58
CA PRO A 168 -6.67 14.47 -6.93
C PRO A 168 -6.99 13.10 -7.53
N TYR A 169 -6.79 12.91 -8.85
CA TYR A 169 -6.94 11.58 -9.47
C TYR A 169 -6.03 10.54 -8.80
N SER A 170 -4.73 10.81 -8.67
CA SER A 170 -3.79 9.85 -8.09
C SER A 170 -4.14 9.49 -6.63
N ILE A 171 -4.48 10.48 -5.80
CA ILE A 171 -4.80 10.24 -4.38
C ILE A 171 -6.12 9.47 -4.22
N VAL A 172 -7.14 9.81 -5.01
CA VAL A 172 -8.41 9.08 -5.02
C VAL A 172 -8.19 7.64 -5.47
N ASN A 173 -7.40 7.43 -6.53
CA ASN A 173 -7.07 6.11 -7.04
C ASN A 173 -6.35 5.25 -5.98
N ASP A 174 -5.37 5.81 -5.27
CA ASP A 174 -4.68 5.11 -4.18
C ASP A 174 -5.61 4.81 -3.01
N THR A 175 -6.53 5.71 -2.68
CA THR A 175 -7.57 5.45 -1.66
C THR A 175 -8.46 4.27 -2.05
N ILE A 176 -8.90 4.20 -3.31
CA ILE A 176 -9.69 3.08 -3.84
C ILE A 176 -8.89 1.77 -3.77
N LYS A 177 -7.61 1.79 -4.13
CA LYS A 177 -6.75 0.62 -4.08
C LYS A 177 -6.50 0.14 -2.65
N VAL A 178 -6.25 1.03 -1.67
CA VAL A 178 -6.13 0.65 -0.24
C VAL A 178 -7.42 -0.04 0.23
N TYR A 179 -8.57 0.55 -0.10
CA TYR A 179 -9.86 -0.04 0.27
C TYR A 179 -10.07 -1.43 -0.34
N ARG A 180 -9.76 -1.60 -1.64
CA ARG A 180 -9.84 -2.89 -2.33
C ARG A 180 -8.86 -3.90 -1.74
N LEU A 181 -7.63 -3.50 -1.44
CA LEU A 181 -6.62 -4.35 -0.81
C LEU A 181 -7.13 -4.84 0.55
N HIS A 182 -7.69 -3.96 1.38
CA HIS A 182 -8.30 -4.34 2.65
C HIS A 182 -9.40 -5.39 2.46
N LYS A 183 -10.37 -5.12 1.58
CA LYS A 183 -11.51 -6.02 1.35
C LYS A 183 -11.07 -7.39 0.85
N ASN A 184 -10.13 -7.43 -0.09
CA ASN A 184 -9.63 -8.68 -0.65
C ASN A 184 -8.83 -9.47 0.40
N THR A 185 -7.96 -8.81 1.16
CA THR A 185 -7.15 -9.49 2.19
C THR A 185 -7.98 -9.95 3.40
N ASP A 186 -9.05 -9.23 3.75
CA ASP A 186 -10.01 -9.72 4.75
C ASP A 186 -10.80 -10.94 4.23
N THR A 187 -11.12 -10.97 2.94
CA THR A 187 -11.74 -12.14 2.30
C THR A 187 -10.81 -13.34 2.31
N VAL A 188 -9.55 -13.16 1.88
CA VAL A 188 -8.50 -14.19 1.93
C VAL A 188 -8.32 -14.74 3.35
N PHE A 189 -8.26 -13.86 4.36
CA PHE A 189 -8.16 -14.26 5.76
C PHE A 189 -9.35 -15.12 6.20
N LYS A 190 -10.58 -14.71 5.88
CA LYS A 190 -11.80 -15.46 6.22
C LYS A 190 -11.81 -16.82 5.52
N GLN A 191 -11.37 -16.87 4.26
CA GLN A 191 -11.23 -18.12 3.52
C GLN A 191 -10.19 -19.03 4.16
N PHE A 192 -9.02 -18.55 4.58
CA PHE A 192 -8.05 -19.36 5.31
C PHE A 192 -8.61 -19.88 6.64
N THR A 193 -9.36 -19.06 7.37
CA THR A 193 -10.04 -19.49 8.60
C THR A 193 -10.95 -20.70 8.33
N ASN A 194 -11.71 -20.68 7.22
CA ASN A 194 -12.56 -21.80 6.81
C ASN A 194 -11.75 -23.01 6.34
N ILE A 195 -10.69 -22.77 5.56
CA ILE A 195 -9.81 -23.80 5.02
C ILE A 195 -9.17 -24.62 6.15
N PHE A 196 -8.62 -23.95 7.17
CA PHE A 196 -7.93 -24.63 8.26
C PHE A 196 -8.85 -25.23 9.33
N THR A 197 -10.13 -24.80 9.41
CA THR A 197 -11.09 -25.35 10.40
C THR A 197 -11.95 -26.49 9.86
N THR A 198 -12.35 -26.42 8.59
CA THR A 198 -13.50 -27.19 8.10
C THR A 198 -13.12 -28.19 7.00
N VAL A 199 -11.99 -28.00 6.32
CA VAL A 199 -11.67 -28.77 5.11
C VAL A 199 -10.95 -30.07 5.43
N LYS A 200 -11.45 -31.17 4.87
CA LYS A 200 -10.78 -32.48 4.88
C LYS A 200 -9.42 -32.39 4.18
N LYS A 201 -8.41 -33.10 4.72
CA LYS A 201 -7.00 -33.10 4.24
C LYS A 201 -6.84 -33.28 2.73
N GLY A 202 -7.69 -34.08 2.07
CA GLY A 202 -7.57 -34.37 0.63
C GLY A 202 -7.82 -33.19 -0.32
N LYS A 203 -8.49 -32.12 0.11
CA LYS A 203 -8.71 -30.90 -0.71
C LYS A 203 -7.91 -29.68 -0.24
N LEU A 204 -7.16 -29.83 0.86
CA LEU A 204 -6.54 -28.72 1.57
C LEU A 204 -5.56 -27.95 0.68
N ASP A 205 -4.67 -28.66 0.01
CA ASP A 205 -3.61 -28.06 -0.81
C ASP A 205 -4.16 -27.21 -1.97
N TYR A 206 -5.20 -27.70 -2.67
CA TYR A 206 -5.83 -26.96 -3.77
C TYR A 206 -6.45 -25.64 -3.30
N LEU A 207 -7.14 -25.64 -2.16
CA LEU A 207 -7.76 -24.45 -1.60
C LEU A 207 -6.73 -23.47 -1.02
N ILE A 208 -5.64 -23.99 -0.45
CA ILE A 208 -4.51 -23.15 -0.03
C ILE A 208 -3.94 -22.41 -1.24
N ILE A 209 -3.65 -23.12 -2.33
CA ILE A 209 -3.08 -22.52 -3.55
C ILE A 209 -4.02 -21.46 -4.14
N ASP A 210 -5.32 -21.78 -4.28
CA ASP A 210 -6.31 -20.82 -4.79
C ASP A 210 -6.34 -19.53 -3.96
N ASN A 211 -6.33 -19.66 -2.62
CA ASN A 211 -6.40 -18.52 -1.74
C ASN A 211 -5.10 -17.69 -1.74
N ILE A 212 -3.94 -18.34 -1.89
CA ILE A 212 -2.64 -17.66 -2.08
C ILE A 212 -2.66 -16.84 -3.38
N ILE A 213 -3.16 -17.40 -4.48
CA ILE A 213 -3.26 -16.66 -5.75
C ILE A 213 -4.11 -15.41 -5.57
N ASN A 214 -5.24 -15.50 -4.85
CA ASN A 214 -6.09 -14.35 -4.55
C ASN A 214 -5.38 -13.28 -3.70
N TYR A 215 -4.55 -13.70 -2.75
CA TYR A 215 -3.71 -12.81 -1.94
C TYR A 215 -2.67 -12.09 -2.78
N GLU A 216 -1.82 -12.84 -3.50
CA GLU A 216 -0.71 -12.31 -4.28
C GLU A 216 -1.19 -11.42 -5.43
N LYS A 217 -2.28 -11.81 -6.12
CA LYS A 217 -2.95 -10.96 -7.11
C LYS A 217 -3.42 -9.64 -6.52
N SER A 218 -3.91 -9.64 -5.27
CA SER A 218 -4.41 -8.43 -4.60
C SER A 218 -3.27 -7.49 -4.22
N LEU A 219 -2.15 -8.02 -3.73
CA LEU A 219 -0.93 -7.24 -3.46
C LEU A 219 -0.38 -6.61 -4.73
N SER A 220 -0.14 -7.44 -5.76
CA SER A 220 0.41 -7.00 -7.03
C SER A 220 -0.46 -5.94 -7.70
N ARG A 221 -1.80 -6.14 -7.74
CA ARG A 221 -2.72 -5.14 -8.30
C ARG A 221 -2.75 -3.82 -7.51
N ALA A 222 -2.65 -3.88 -6.19
CA ALA A 222 -2.71 -2.68 -5.37
C ALA A 222 -1.46 -1.82 -5.55
N ALA A 223 -0.27 -2.44 -5.62
CA ALA A 223 1.01 -1.75 -5.72
C ALA A 223 1.18 -0.62 -4.68
N ILE A 224 0.74 -0.86 -3.45
CA ILE A 224 0.77 0.12 -2.35
C ILE A 224 1.62 -0.41 -1.20
N LEU A 225 2.49 0.45 -0.71
CA LEU A 225 3.24 0.23 0.52
C LEU A 225 2.33 0.31 1.74
N LEU A 226 2.46 -0.67 2.64
CA LEU A 226 1.86 -0.56 3.96
C LEU A 226 2.58 0.54 4.75
N ASP A 227 1.82 1.32 5.53
CA ASP A 227 2.39 2.40 6.33
C ASP A 227 3.31 1.82 7.41
N SER A 228 4.62 2.05 7.29
CA SER A 228 5.63 1.51 8.21
C SER A 228 5.44 1.97 9.65
N LYS A 229 4.89 3.18 9.89
CA LYS A 229 4.60 3.66 11.25
C LYS A 229 3.44 2.88 11.83
N VAL A 230 2.40 2.62 11.04
CA VAL A 230 1.27 1.79 11.45
C VAL A 230 1.72 0.35 11.69
N PHE A 231 2.52 -0.22 10.78
CA PHE A 231 3.10 -1.55 10.92
C PHE A 231 3.90 -1.66 12.22
N ASN A 232 4.89 -0.80 12.46
CA ASN A 232 5.73 -0.84 13.65
C ASN A 232 4.92 -0.71 14.95
N LYS A 233 3.90 0.16 14.96
CA LYS A 233 3.01 0.33 16.11
C LYS A 233 2.16 -0.91 16.40
N MET A 234 1.73 -1.62 15.35
CA MET A 234 0.82 -2.75 15.46
C MET A 234 1.53 -4.10 15.57
N ASN A 235 2.79 -4.20 15.13
CA ASN A 235 3.50 -5.45 14.93
C ASN A 235 3.46 -6.36 16.17
N LYS A 236 3.88 -5.86 17.33
CA LYS A 236 3.89 -6.64 18.58
C LYS A 236 2.51 -7.23 18.91
N HIS A 237 1.49 -6.37 18.96
CA HIS A 237 0.13 -6.78 19.29
C HIS A 237 -0.48 -7.74 18.23
N LEU A 238 -0.17 -7.54 16.94
CA LEU A 238 -0.64 -8.45 15.89
C LEU A 238 0.05 -9.81 15.97
N SER A 239 1.35 -9.86 16.26
CA SER A 239 2.07 -11.13 16.46
C SER A 239 1.51 -11.92 17.64
N GLU A 240 1.19 -11.24 18.76
CA GLU A 240 0.53 -11.87 19.92
C GLU A 240 -0.83 -12.47 19.53
N LYS A 241 -1.68 -11.68 18.86
CA LYS A 241 -3.00 -12.16 18.37
C LYS A 241 -2.89 -13.28 17.34
N TRP A 242 -1.87 -13.24 16.49
CA TRP A 242 -1.62 -14.31 15.53
C TRP A 242 -1.30 -15.61 16.26
N ASN A 243 -0.45 -15.58 17.28
CA ASN A 243 -0.12 -16.76 18.08
C ASN A 243 -1.35 -17.32 18.82
N GLU A 244 -2.20 -16.46 19.39
CA GLU A 244 -3.48 -16.88 19.97
C GLU A 244 -4.38 -17.56 18.93
N LEU A 245 -4.47 -16.98 17.73
CA LEU A 245 -5.27 -17.55 16.64
C LEU A 245 -4.73 -18.90 16.18
N LYS A 246 -3.40 -19.05 16.07
CA LYS A 246 -2.77 -20.35 15.76
C LYS A 246 -3.11 -21.40 16.80
N ALA A 247 -2.97 -21.07 18.08
CA ALA A 247 -3.29 -21.98 19.17
C ALA A 247 -4.76 -22.42 19.15
N ASN A 248 -5.69 -21.48 18.92
CA ASN A 248 -7.12 -21.76 18.83
C ASN A 248 -7.49 -22.65 17.65
N LEU A 249 -6.85 -22.45 16.50
CA LEU A 249 -7.09 -23.23 15.28
C LEU A 249 -6.27 -24.52 15.21
N LYS A 250 -5.35 -24.74 16.16
CA LYS A 250 -4.40 -25.86 16.20
C LYS A 250 -3.57 -25.98 14.91
N ILE A 251 -3.11 -24.85 14.39
CA ILE A 251 -2.33 -24.76 13.15
C ILE A 251 -0.85 -24.52 13.38
#